data_AF-A0A9D7RR31-F1
#
_entry.id   AF-A0A9D7RR31-F1
#
_cell.length_a   1.000
_cell.length_b   1.000
_cell.length_c   1.000
_cell.angle_alpha   90.00
_cell.angle_beta   90.00
_cell.angle_gamma   90.00
#
_symmetry.space_group_name_H-M   'P 1'
#
loop_
_entity.id
_entity.type
_entity.pdbx_description
1 polymer ?
#
loop_
_entity_poly.entity_id
_entity_poly.type
_entity_poly.pdbx_seq_one_letter_code
_entity_poly.pdbx_strand_id
1 'polypeptide(L)'
;MEDYESIRASVEEQHGRRKKSQLTLILKLYSVFGSVSSIAALGYLVVSLIPYELNSNQRTALLIAGASAMLALLSWAMIVLRRERERQEMEKVQELARVSEFLYEWAHFELVSKELLKSEGQGLNLHSLRSIISKLYSDGVVSSTEVSALEQALQTRNEIVHGKSMLPFTMTDKNLQPLSSVIRKIAEHISMQNRPGITSREG
;
A
#
# COMPACT_ATOMS: atom_id res chain seq x y z
N MET A 1 -9.71 27.54 -3.99
CA MET A 1 -10.76 26.87 -4.82
C MET A 1 -10.25 25.54 -5.36
N GLU A 2 -8.95 25.40 -5.68
CA GLU A 2 -8.30 24.14 -6.11
C GLU A 2 -8.38 22.98 -5.09
N ASP A 3 -8.43 23.27 -3.79
CA ASP A 3 -8.45 22.23 -2.74
C ASP A 3 -9.75 21.40 -2.76
N TYR A 4 -10.87 22.03 -3.10
CA TYR A 4 -12.17 21.36 -3.17
C TYR A 4 -12.29 20.41 -4.36
N GLU A 5 -11.67 20.72 -5.51
CA GLU A 5 -11.65 19.82 -6.66
C GLU A 5 -10.78 18.59 -6.42
N SER A 6 -9.66 18.73 -5.71
CA SER A 6 -8.79 17.59 -5.38
C SER A 6 -9.45 16.63 -4.36
N ILE A 7 -10.22 17.18 -3.40
CA ILE A 7 -10.99 16.38 -2.43
C ILE A 7 -12.15 15.68 -3.15
N ARG A 8 -12.82 16.32 -4.11
CA ARG A 8 -13.90 15.68 -4.88
C ARG A 8 -13.37 14.55 -5.76
N ALA A 9 -12.25 14.76 -6.45
CA ALA A 9 -11.62 13.77 -7.32
C ALA A 9 -11.13 12.54 -6.55
N SER A 10 -10.50 12.72 -5.38
CA SER A 10 -10.05 11.61 -4.52
C SER A 10 -11.22 10.83 -3.89
N VAL A 11 -12.33 11.51 -3.53
CA VAL A 11 -13.55 10.85 -3.07
C VAL A 11 -14.24 10.07 -4.20
N GLU A 12 -14.27 10.60 -5.42
CA GLU A 12 -14.80 9.89 -6.60
C GLU A 12 -13.95 8.67 -6.99
N GLU A 13 -12.63 8.76 -6.90
CA GLU A 13 -11.73 7.63 -7.19
C GLU A 13 -11.88 6.51 -6.14
N GLN A 14 -12.02 6.87 -4.85
CA GLN A 14 -12.30 5.90 -3.80
C GLN A 14 -13.69 5.27 -3.94
N HIS A 15 -14.71 6.04 -4.34
CA HIS A 15 -16.04 5.50 -4.62
C HIS A 15 -16.04 4.58 -5.86
N GLY A 16 -15.27 4.93 -6.89
CA GLY A 16 -15.10 4.12 -8.10
C GLY A 16 -14.44 2.77 -7.81
N ARG A 17 -13.38 2.73 -7.00
CA ARG A 17 -12.69 1.49 -6.61
C ARG A 17 -13.57 0.59 -5.73
N ARG A 18 -14.32 1.17 -4.76
CA ARG A 18 -15.28 0.43 -3.94
C ARG A 18 -16.43 -0.15 -4.78
N LYS A 19 -17.00 0.63 -5.70
CA LYS A 19 -18.04 0.16 -6.62
C LYS A 19 -17.54 -0.94 -7.55
N LYS A 20 -16.32 -0.83 -8.10
CA LYS A 20 -15.71 -1.88 -8.93
C LYS A 20 -15.49 -3.17 -8.15
N SER A 21 -14.99 -3.10 -6.92
CA SER A 21 -14.83 -4.28 -6.05
C SER A 21 -16.18 -4.94 -5.71
N GLN A 22 -17.21 -4.13 -5.40
CA GLN A 22 -18.56 -4.63 -5.16
C GLN A 22 -19.17 -5.29 -6.40
N LEU A 23 -19.00 -4.70 -7.59
CA LEU A 23 -19.46 -5.28 -8.85
C LEU A 23 -18.78 -6.61 -9.12
N THR A 24 -17.46 -6.71 -8.94
CA THR A 24 -16.73 -7.98 -9.08
C THR A 24 -17.24 -9.03 -8.10
N LEU A 25 -17.60 -8.63 -6.88
CA LEU A 25 -18.15 -9.53 -5.86
C LEU A 25 -19.54 -10.02 -6.25
N ILE A 26 -20.41 -9.14 -6.71
CA ILE A 26 -21.75 -9.48 -7.22
C ILE A 26 -21.62 -10.41 -8.42
N LEU A 27 -20.69 -10.14 -9.35
CA LEU A 27 -20.47 -10.96 -10.54
C LEU A 27 -19.96 -12.36 -10.18
N LYS A 28 -19.03 -12.47 -9.22
CA LYS A 28 -18.58 -13.77 -8.67
C LYS A 28 -19.74 -14.52 -8.02
N LEU A 29 -20.59 -13.84 -7.26
CA LEU A 29 -21.77 -14.43 -6.64
C LEU A 29 -22.72 -14.99 -7.71
N TYR A 30 -23.02 -14.20 -8.75
CA TYR A 30 -23.84 -14.62 -9.88
C TYR A 30 -23.24 -15.81 -10.63
N SER A 31 -21.92 -15.84 -10.82
CA SER A 31 -21.23 -16.98 -11.44
C SER A 31 -21.34 -18.26 -10.60
N VAL A 32 -21.23 -18.14 -9.28
CA VAL A 32 -21.40 -19.29 -8.37
C VAL A 32 -22.85 -19.77 -8.38
N PHE A 33 -23.82 -18.86 -8.27
CA PHE A 33 -25.25 -19.19 -8.35
C PHE A 33 -25.62 -19.83 -9.70
N GLY A 34 -25.08 -19.30 -10.80
CA GLY A 34 -25.26 -19.87 -12.14
C GLY A 34 -24.68 -21.29 -12.25
N SER A 35 -23.49 -21.51 -11.68
CA SER A 35 -22.85 -22.83 -11.67
C SER A 35 -23.64 -23.83 -10.82
N VAL A 36 -24.09 -23.43 -9.62
CA VAL A 36 -24.92 -24.25 -8.73
C VAL A 36 -26.27 -24.57 -9.40
N SER A 37 -26.90 -23.59 -10.02
CA SER A 37 -28.16 -23.76 -10.75
C SER A 37 -27.99 -24.69 -11.96
N SER A 38 -26.89 -24.57 -12.70
CA SER A 38 -26.57 -25.46 -13.83
C SER A 38 -26.35 -26.90 -13.38
N ILE A 39 -25.61 -27.12 -12.28
CA ILE A 39 -25.42 -28.45 -11.67
C ILE A 39 -26.77 -29.03 -11.20
N ALA A 40 -27.60 -28.22 -10.55
CA ALA A 40 -28.93 -28.64 -10.11
C ALA A 40 -29.84 -29.00 -11.29
N ALA A 41 -29.82 -28.20 -12.36
CA ALA A 41 -30.58 -28.46 -13.58
C ALA A 41 -30.12 -29.74 -14.29
N LEU A 42 -28.80 -29.96 -14.39
CA LEU A 42 -28.23 -31.20 -14.91
C LEU A 42 -28.64 -32.40 -14.06
N GLY A 43 -28.57 -32.28 -12.73
CA GLY A 43 -29.02 -33.33 -11.81
C GLY A 43 -30.51 -33.64 -11.98
N TYR A 44 -31.35 -32.62 -12.11
CA TYR A 44 -32.78 -32.78 -12.37
C TYR A 44 -33.04 -33.46 -13.72
N LEU A 45 -32.32 -33.07 -14.77
CA LEU A 45 -32.44 -33.65 -16.11
C LEU A 45 -32.04 -35.13 -16.14
N VAL A 46 -30.95 -35.49 -15.44
CA VAL A 46 -30.54 -36.89 -15.28
C VAL A 46 -31.61 -37.69 -14.56
N VAL A 47 -32.19 -37.15 -13.49
CA VAL A 47 -33.28 -37.80 -12.75
C VAL A 47 -34.54 -37.93 -13.62
N SER A 48 -34.88 -36.92 -14.43
CA SER A 48 -36.09 -36.96 -15.28
C SER A 48 -35.97 -37.93 -16.45
N LEU A 49 -34.75 -38.29 -16.86
CA LEU A 49 -34.50 -39.29 -17.91
C LEU A 49 -34.63 -40.73 -17.40
N ILE A 50 -34.63 -40.95 -16.08
CA ILE A 50 -34.82 -42.27 -15.50
C ILE A 50 -36.34 -42.53 -15.41
N PRO A 51 -36.88 -43.60 -16.01
CA PRO A 51 -38.31 -43.91 -16.03
C PRO A 51 -38.87 -44.41 -14.67
N TYR A 52 -38.20 -44.08 -13.56
CA TYR A 52 -38.60 -44.51 -12.22
C TYR A 52 -39.50 -43.46 -11.57
N GLU A 53 -40.73 -43.85 -11.19
CA GLU A 53 -41.53 -43.04 -10.28
C GLU A 53 -40.88 -43.05 -8.89
N LEU A 54 -40.20 -41.95 -8.55
CA LEU A 54 -39.61 -41.75 -7.23
C LEU A 54 -40.71 -41.77 -6.17
N ASN A 55 -40.54 -42.64 -5.17
CA ASN A 55 -41.43 -42.67 -4.01
C ASN A 55 -41.35 -41.33 -3.25
N SER A 56 -42.43 -40.91 -2.59
CA SER A 56 -42.52 -39.66 -1.82
C SER A 56 -41.34 -39.49 -0.85
N ASN A 57 -40.93 -40.59 -0.18
CA ASN A 57 -39.80 -40.61 0.74
C ASN A 57 -38.43 -40.40 0.05
N GLN A 58 -38.27 -40.89 -1.19
CA GLN A 58 -37.03 -40.66 -1.96
C GLN A 58 -36.96 -39.22 -2.45
N ARG A 59 -38.11 -38.62 -2.81
CA ARG A 59 -38.21 -37.23 -3.25
C ARG A 59 -37.85 -36.25 -2.13
N THR A 60 -38.36 -36.47 -0.92
CA THR A 60 -38.02 -35.66 0.26
C THR A 60 -36.55 -35.82 0.64
N ALA A 61 -36.01 -37.06 0.61
CA ALA A 61 -34.58 -37.30 0.85
C ALA A 61 -33.69 -36.57 -0.18
N LEU A 62 -34.07 -36.59 -1.46
CA LEU A 62 -33.33 -35.89 -2.52
C LEU A 62 -33.37 -34.36 -2.33
N LEU A 63 -34.52 -33.81 -1.94
CA LEU A 63 -34.64 -32.37 -1.65
C LEU A 63 -33.78 -31.95 -0.45
N ILE A 64 -33.79 -32.75 0.62
CA ILE A 64 -32.96 -32.48 1.81
C ILE A 64 -31.48 -32.56 1.43
N ALA A 65 -31.05 -33.60 0.72
CA ALA A 65 -29.67 -33.75 0.26
C ALA A 65 -29.23 -32.60 -0.66
N GLY A 66 -30.10 -32.19 -1.60
CA GLY A 66 -29.85 -31.06 -2.49
C GLY A 66 -29.73 -29.73 -1.74
N ALA A 67 -30.62 -29.47 -0.78
CA ALA A 67 -30.56 -28.29 0.06
C ALA A 67 -29.28 -28.27 0.92
N SER A 68 -28.90 -29.41 1.52
CA SER A 68 -27.65 -29.53 2.28
C SER A 68 -26.42 -29.32 1.40
N ALA A 69 -26.39 -29.83 0.17
CA ALA A 69 -25.30 -29.61 -0.78
C ALA A 69 -25.20 -28.13 -1.19
N MET A 70 -26.33 -27.47 -1.47
CA MET A 70 -26.35 -26.03 -1.76
C MET A 70 -25.84 -25.19 -0.58
N LEU A 71 -26.26 -25.51 0.65
CA LEU A 71 -25.77 -24.84 1.86
C LEU A 71 -24.27 -25.03 2.05
N ALA A 72 -23.74 -26.22 1.80
CA ALA A 72 -22.32 -26.49 1.86
C ALA A 72 -21.53 -25.66 0.84
N LEU A 73 -22.04 -25.55 -0.40
CA LEU A 73 -21.42 -24.72 -1.45
C LEU A 73 -21.45 -23.23 -1.11
N LEU A 74 -22.58 -22.72 -0.59
CA LEU A 74 -22.68 -21.33 -0.14
C LEU A 74 -21.73 -21.03 1.02
N SER A 75 -21.62 -21.96 1.98
CA SER A 75 -20.69 -21.85 3.09
C SER A 75 -19.24 -21.79 2.61
N TRP A 76 -18.86 -22.69 1.69
CA TRP A 76 -17.53 -22.69 1.08
C TRP A 76 -17.24 -21.39 0.31
N ALA A 77 -18.20 -20.91 -0.48
CA ALA A 77 -18.07 -19.64 -1.20
C ALA A 77 -17.87 -18.45 -0.23
N MET A 78 -18.62 -18.42 0.89
CA MET A 78 -18.42 -17.39 1.91
C MET A 78 -17.01 -17.42 2.52
N ILE A 79 -16.47 -18.61 2.79
CA ILE A 79 -15.10 -18.77 3.31
C ILE A 79 -14.07 -18.23 2.31
N VAL A 80 -14.22 -18.59 1.03
CA VAL A 80 -13.32 -18.10 -0.03
C VAL A 80 -13.37 -16.57 -0.13
N LEU A 81 -14.57 -15.99 -0.10
CA LEU A 81 -14.75 -14.54 -0.13
C LEU A 81 -14.14 -13.85 1.09
N ARG A 82 -14.28 -14.44 2.28
CA ARG A 82 -13.69 -13.91 3.50
C ARG A 82 -12.17 -13.88 3.42
N ARG A 83 -11.54 -14.98 2.96
CA ARG A 83 -10.09 -15.04 2.77
C ARG A 83 -9.59 -14.00 1.78
N GLU A 84 -10.32 -13.80 0.69
CA GLU A 84 -9.96 -12.79 -0.32
C GLU A 84 -10.04 -11.37 0.26
N ARG A 85 -11.07 -11.08 1.08
CA ARG A 85 -11.16 -9.79 1.79
C ARG A 85 -10.02 -9.60 2.79
N GLU A 86 -9.76 -10.60 3.61
CA GLU A 86 -8.65 -10.58 4.59
C GLU A 86 -7.31 -10.34 3.87
N ARG A 87 -7.08 -10.99 2.73
CA ARG A 87 -5.89 -10.76 1.91
C ARG A 87 -5.81 -9.31 1.40
N GLN A 88 -6.88 -8.78 0.83
CA GLN A 88 -6.91 -7.39 0.34
C GLN A 88 -6.73 -6.37 1.46
N GLU A 89 -7.24 -6.65 2.66
CA GLU A 89 -7.02 -5.81 3.84
C GLU A 89 -5.57 -5.89 4.30
N MET A 90 -4.96 -7.07 4.33
CA MET A 90 -3.54 -7.23 4.66
C MET A 90 -2.62 -6.51 3.66
N GLU A 91 -2.92 -6.58 2.35
CA GLU A 91 -2.19 -5.84 1.32
C GLU A 91 -2.24 -4.32 1.58
N LYS A 92 -3.42 -3.77 1.93
CA LYS A 92 -3.55 -2.35 2.30
C LYS A 92 -2.80 -1.97 3.58
N VAL A 93 -2.81 -2.84 4.59
CA VAL A 93 -2.07 -2.60 5.83
C VAL A 93 -0.57 -2.56 5.56
N GLN A 94 -0.06 -3.46 4.71
CA GLN A 94 1.33 -3.45 4.28
C GLN A 94 1.69 -2.19 3.48
N GLU A 95 0.82 -1.75 2.57
CA GLU A 95 0.99 -0.48 1.86
C GLU A 95 1.09 0.72 2.82
N LEU A 96 0.19 0.81 3.79
CA LEU A 96 0.21 1.88 4.81
C LEU A 96 1.47 1.82 5.68
N ALA A 97 1.90 0.63 6.07
CA ALA A 97 3.12 0.45 6.85
C ALA A 97 4.36 0.98 6.11
N ARG A 98 4.48 0.69 4.80
CA ARG A 98 5.59 1.21 3.97
C ARG A 98 5.55 2.72 3.79
N VAL A 99 4.36 3.28 3.56
CA VAL A 99 4.19 4.73 3.48
C VAL A 99 4.62 5.39 4.81
N SER A 100 4.23 4.80 5.94
CA SER A 100 4.64 5.27 7.27
C SER A 100 6.16 5.19 7.46
N GLU A 101 6.79 4.09 7.04
CA GLU A 101 8.25 3.89 7.09
C GLU A 101 8.99 4.96 6.26
N PHE A 102 8.54 5.23 5.04
CA PHE A 102 9.10 6.28 4.20
C PHE A 102 8.95 7.68 4.81
N LEU A 103 7.77 8.01 5.36
CA LEU A 103 7.55 9.30 6.01
C LEU A 103 8.43 9.46 7.26
N TYR A 104 8.66 8.37 8.00
CA TYR A 104 9.56 8.35 9.14
C TYR A 104 11.01 8.63 8.72
N GLU A 105 11.53 7.90 7.74
CA GLU A 105 12.88 8.12 7.20
C GLU A 105 13.03 9.54 6.63
N TRP A 106 12.00 10.05 5.96
CA TRP A 106 12.02 11.42 5.44
C TRP A 106 12.10 12.46 6.57
N ALA A 107 11.30 12.30 7.63
CA ALA A 107 11.39 13.15 8.81
C ALA A 107 12.76 13.06 9.49
N HIS A 108 13.36 11.88 9.52
CA HIS A 108 14.71 11.68 10.06
C HIS A 108 15.77 12.39 9.22
N PHE A 109 15.70 12.30 7.89
CA PHE A 109 16.53 13.09 6.98
C PHE A 109 16.41 14.59 7.24
N GLU A 110 15.19 15.11 7.39
CA GLU A 110 14.97 16.54 7.67
C GLU A 110 15.63 16.98 8.99
N LEU A 111 15.49 16.18 10.05
CA LEU A 111 16.07 16.47 11.35
C LEU A 111 17.61 16.47 11.29
N VAL A 112 18.19 15.41 10.75
CA VAL A 112 19.65 15.22 10.69
C VAL A 112 20.30 16.28 9.79
N SER A 113 19.67 16.62 8.66
CA SER A 113 20.18 17.66 7.76
C SER A 113 20.12 19.05 8.39
N LYS A 114 19.03 19.38 9.12
CA LYS A 114 18.91 20.66 9.82
C LYS A 114 19.93 20.78 10.95
N GLU A 115 20.22 19.70 11.66
CA GLU A 115 21.21 19.70 12.73
C GLU A 115 22.63 19.93 12.18
N LEU A 116 23.03 19.26 11.10
CA LEU A 116 24.33 19.50 10.45
C LEU A 116 24.48 20.96 10.01
N LEU A 117 23.46 21.52 9.34
CA LEU A 117 23.52 22.90 8.85
C LEU A 117 23.57 23.92 9.99
N LYS A 118 22.92 23.60 11.12
CA LYS A 118 22.97 24.42 12.34
C LYS A 118 24.34 24.36 13.01
N SER A 119 24.99 23.19 13.06
CA SER A 119 26.34 23.06 13.65
C SER A 119 27.41 23.83 12.86
N GLU A 120 27.19 24.05 11.56
CA GLU A 120 28.07 24.84 10.71
C GLU A 120 27.88 26.36 10.84
N GLY A 121 27.03 26.84 11.76
CA GLY A 121 26.80 28.27 12.00
C GLY A 121 26.09 28.98 10.86
N GLN A 122 25.50 28.24 9.91
CA GLN A 122 24.76 28.81 8.80
C GLN A 122 23.37 29.23 9.26
N GLY A 123 23.02 30.50 9.04
CA GLY A 123 21.78 31.10 9.50
C GLY A 123 20.54 30.32 9.04
N LEU A 124 19.61 30.14 10.00
CA LEU A 124 18.31 29.45 9.99
C LEU A 124 17.29 29.83 8.88
N ASN A 125 17.69 30.49 7.79
CA ASN A 125 16.81 30.93 6.71
C ASN A 125 16.57 29.87 5.62
N LEU A 126 17.09 28.65 5.77
CA LEU A 126 16.79 27.52 4.88
C LEU A 126 15.41 26.93 5.22
N HIS A 127 14.34 27.68 4.89
CA HIS A 127 12.97 27.25 5.16
C HIS A 127 12.48 26.15 4.20
N SER A 128 13.08 25.99 3.02
CA SER A 128 12.61 25.01 2.03
C SER A 128 13.49 23.77 1.99
N LEU A 129 12.86 22.59 1.87
CA LEU A 129 13.53 21.29 1.74
C LEU A 129 14.47 21.26 0.53
N ARG A 130 14.12 21.93 -0.56
CA ARG A 130 14.99 22.09 -1.73
C ARG A 130 16.26 22.86 -1.39
N SER A 131 16.16 23.88 -0.53
CA SER A 131 17.32 24.65 -0.10
C SER A 131 18.28 23.79 0.71
N ILE A 132 17.76 22.92 1.58
CA ILE A 132 18.56 21.95 2.35
C ILE A 132 19.30 21.01 1.41
N ILE A 133 18.60 20.42 0.42
CA ILE A 133 19.21 19.50 -0.56
C ILE A 133 20.31 20.21 -1.37
N SER A 134 20.03 21.39 -1.91
CA SER A 134 21.01 22.18 -2.66
C SER A 134 22.23 22.53 -1.81
N LYS A 135 22.03 22.77 -0.52
CA LYS A 135 23.10 23.12 0.39
C LYS A 135 24.01 21.93 0.68
N LEU A 136 23.42 20.79 1.04
CA LEU A 136 24.15 19.52 1.20
C LEU A 136 24.97 19.15 -0.04
N TYR A 137 24.46 19.46 -1.24
CA TYR A 137 25.20 19.28 -2.49
C TYR A 137 26.37 20.25 -2.62
N SER A 138 26.15 21.55 -2.34
CA SER A 138 27.22 22.55 -2.41
C SER A 138 28.34 22.30 -1.39
N ASP A 139 28.02 21.71 -0.25
CA ASP A 139 28.97 21.35 0.81
C ASP A 139 29.63 19.98 0.55
N GLY A 140 29.29 19.32 -0.58
CA GLY A 140 29.89 18.07 -1.01
C GLY A 140 29.48 16.84 -0.19
N VAL A 141 28.47 16.97 0.67
CA VAL A 141 27.96 15.88 1.52
C VAL A 141 27.20 14.84 0.71
N VAL A 142 26.52 15.28 -0.35
CA VAL A 142 25.76 14.42 -1.26
C VAL A 142 26.20 14.63 -2.71
N SER A 143 26.18 13.55 -3.49
CA SER A 143 26.47 13.54 -4.92
C SER A 143 25.28 14.00 -5.78
N SER A 144 25.51 14.34 -7.05
CA SER A 144 24.44 14.73 -7.98
C SER A 144 23.39 13.63 -8.20
N THR A 145 23.81 12.35 -8.17
CA THR A 145 22.90 11.20 -8.23
C THR A 145 22.01 11.11 -7.01
N GLU A 146 22.54 11.43 -5.83
CA GLU A 146 21.79 11.44 -4.57
C GLU A 146 20.82 12.63 -4.50
N VAL A 147 21.20 13.79 -5.04
CA VAL A 147 20.29 14.94 -5.20
C VAL A 147 19.08 14.55 -6.03
N SER A 148 19.26 13.90 -7.18
CA SER A 148 18.14 13.45 -8.01
C SER A 148 17.23 12.47 -7.26
N ALA A 149 17.79 11.56 -6.47
CA ALA A 149 17.02 10.64 -5.65
C ALA A 149 16.25 11.36 -4.52
N LEU A 150 16.85 12.36 -3.89
CA LEU A 150 16.19 13.19 -2.85
C LEU A 150 15.08 14.06 -3.44
N GLU A 151 15.23 14.56 -4.66
CA GLU A 151 14.16 15.29 -5.36
C GLU A 151 12.97 14.38 -5.69
N GLN A 152 13.23 13.14 -6.13
CA GLN A 152 12.18 12.14 -6.35
C GLN A 152 11.49 11.75 -5.05
N ALA A 153 12.25 11.59 -3.96
CA ALA A 153 11.69 11.36 -2.63
C ALA A 153 10.86 12.56 -2.14
N LEU A 154 11.30 13.80 -2.37
CA LEU A 154 10.53 15.01 -2.05
C LEU A 154 9.22 15.06 -2.83
N GLN A 155 9.24 14.71 -4.11
CA GLN A 155 8.03 14.63 -4.92
C GLN A 155 7.08 13.56 -4.38
N THR A 156 7.60 12.37 -4.05
CA THR A 156 6.83 11.27 -3.45
C THR A 156 6.20 11.71 -2.13
N ARG A 157 6.96 12.38 -1.25
CA ARG A 157 6.45 12.93 0.01
C ARG A 157 5.34 13.93 -0.22
N ASN A 158 5.48 14.83 -1.19
CA ASN A 158 4.44 15.81 -1.50
C ASN A 158 3.17 15.14 -2.04
N GLU A 159 3.31 14.13 -2.89
CA GLU A 159 2.19 13.35 -3.40
C GLU A 159 1.45 12.59 -2.29
N ILE A 160 2.18 12.00 -1.32
CA ILE A 160 1.62 11.36 -0.12
C ILE A 160 0.88 12.39 0.75
N VAL A 161 1.55 13.49 1.11
CA VAL A 161 1.02 14.48 2.07
C VAL A 161 -0.16 15.25 1.50
N HIS A 162 -0.16 15.54 0.20
CA HIS A 162 -1.26 16.23 -0.48
C HIS A 162 -2.34 15.27 -1.00
N GLY A 163 -2.27 13.98 -0.68
CA GLY A 163 -3.31 13.00 -0.98
C GLY A 163 -3.62 12.81 -2.47
N LYS A 164 -2.69 13.21 -3.36
CA LYS A 164 -2.95 13.25 -4.81
C LYS A 164 -2.95 11.88 -5.47
N SER A 165 -2.55 10.81 -4.77
CA SER A 165 -2.59 9.44 -5.29
C SER A 165 -2.38 8.40 -4.18
N MET A 166 -3.05 7.25 -4.26
CA MET A 166 -2.56 6.01 -3.67
C MET A 166 -1.29 5.64 -4.43
N LEU A 167 -0.13 6.06 -3.93
CA LEU A 167 1.14 5.80 -4.60
C LEU A 167 1.41 4.30 -4.66
N PRO A 168 1.79 3.77 -5.84
CA PRO A 168 2.13 2.35 -5.97
C PRO A 168 3.32 2.02 -5.07
N PHE A 169 3.25 0.87 -4.40
CA PHE A 169 4.29 0.30 -3.52
C PHE A 169 5.72 0.43 -4.10
N THR A 170 5.84 0.28 -5.42
CA THR A 170 7.11 0.34 -6.16
C THR A 170 7.79 1.71 -6.12
N MET A 171 7.06 2.80 -5.86
CA MET A 171 7.63 4.15 -5.80
C MET A 171 8.25 4.44 -4.44
N THR A 172 7.58 4.00 -3.36
CA THR A 172 8.05 4.19 -1.98
C THR A 172 9.33 3.39 -1.70
N ASP A 173 9.36 2.11 -2.10
CA ASP A 173 10.52 1.22 -1.89
C ASP A 173 11.78 1.69 -2.64
N LYS A 174 11.62 2.21 -3.86
CA LYS A 174 12.76 2.71 -4.66
C LYS A 174 13.45 3.91 -4.01
N ASN A 175 12.72 4.69 -3.23
CA ASN A 175 13.21 5.93 -2.63
C ASN A 175 13.72 5.72 -1.18
N LEU A 176 13.36 4.62 -0.51
CA LEU A 176 13.83 4.29 0.84
C LEU A 176 15.34 4.01 0.91
N GLN A 177 15.87 3.23 -0.04
CA GLN A 177 17.31 2.89 -0.03
C GLN A 177 18.22 4.11 -0.25
N PRO A 178 17.96 5.00 -1.23
CA PRO A 178 18.75 6.22 -1.38
C PRO A 178 18.66 7.12 -0.14
N LEU A 179 17.47 7.28 0.45
CA LEU A 179 17.24 8.15 1.60
C LEU A 179 18.04 7.69 2.83
N SER A 180 17.96 6.41 3.18
CA SER A 180 18.74 5.82 4.29
C SER A 180 20.25 5.96 4.06
N SER A 181 20.72 5.82 2.82
CA SER A 181 22.14 5.98 2.49
C SER A 181 22.64 7.42 2.69
N VAL A 182 21.82 8.41 2.32
CA VAL A 182 22.11 9.84 2.53
C VAL A 182 22.11 10.17 4.02
N ILE A 183 21.12 9.70 4.77
CA ILE A 183 21.05 9.90 6.23
C ILE A 183 22.33 9.40 6.90
N ARG A 184 22.78 8.19 6.53
CA ARG A 184 24.02 7.62 7.07
C ARG A 184 25.23 8.49 6.75
N LYS A 185 25.36 9.00 5.52
CA LYS A 185 26.46 9.91 5.14
C LYS A 185 26.45 11.20 5.94
N ILE A 186 25.28 11.80 6.16
CA ILE A 186 25.16 13.03 6.95
C ILE A 186 25.54 12.74 8.42
N ALA A 187 25.08 11.63 8.99
CA ALA A 187 25.43 11.21 10.34
C ALA A 187 26.94 10.95 10.50
N GLU A 188 27.58 10.30 9.53
CA GLU A 188 29.03 10.10 9.48
C GLU A 188 29.76 11.46 9.44
N HIS A 189 29.29 12.41 8.63
CA HIS A 189 29.87 13.74 8.54
C HIS A 189 29.80 14.51 9.87
N ILE A 190 28.65 14.48 10.55
CA ILE A 190 28.48 15.07 11.89
C ILE A 190 29.45 14.43 12.89
N SER A 191 29.61 13.10 12.84
CA SER A 191 30.51 12.38 13.75
C SER A 191 31.99 12.72 13.53
N MET A 192 32.40 13.01 12.29
CA MET A 192 33.75 13.44 11.96
C MET A 192 34.01 14.87 12.44
N GLN A 193 33.01 15.76 12.34
CA GLN A 193 33.11 17.15 12.79
C GLN A 193 33.20 17.26 14.32
N ASN A 194 32.55 16.35 15.04
CA ASN A 194 32.56 16.27 16.51
C ASN A 194 33.73 15.46 17.11
N ARG A 195 34.70 14.98 16.30
CA ARG A 195 35.90 14.36 16.87
C ARG A 195 36.72 15.43 17.59
N PRO A 196 36.89 15.37 18.93
CA PRO A 196 37.79 16.27 19.62
C PRO A 196 39.18 16.06 19.03
N GLY A 197 39.80 17.15 18.57
CA GLY A 197 41.19 17.12 18.11
C GLY A 197 42.03 16.45 19.18
N ILE A 198 42.60 15.28 18.84
CA ILE A 198 43.69 14.69 19.60
C ILE A 198 44.81 15.71 19.46
N THR A 199 44.92 16.61 20.43
CA THR A 199 46.09 17.44 20.60
C THR A 199 47.22 16.48 20.90
N SER A 200 47.96 16.12 19.85
CA SER A 200 49.31 15.56 19.98
C SER A 200 50.12 16.57 20.75
N ARG A 201 50.14 16.41 22.07
CA ARG A 201 51.10 17.03 22.97
C ARG A 201 52.25 16.03 23.09
N GLU A 202 53.05 15.94 22.03
CA GLU A 202 54.35 15.30 22.07
C GLU A 202 55.41 16.38 22.30
N GLY A 203 56.21 16.18 23.36
CA GLY A 203 57.56 16.72 23.51
C GLY A 203 57.68 18.16 23.97
#